data_AF-A0A7K4FYK7-F1
#
_entry.id   AF-A0A7K4FYK7-F1
#
_cell.length_a   1.000
_cell.length_b   1.000
_cell.length_c   1.000
_cell.angle_alpha   90.00
_cell.angle_beta   90.00
_cell.angle_gamma   90.00
#
_symmetry.space_group_name_H-M   'P 1'
#
loop_
_entity.id
_entity.type
_entity.pdbx_description
1 polymer ?
#
loop_
_entity_poly.entity_id
_entity_poly.type
_entity_poly.pdbx_seq_one_letter_code
_entity_poly.pdbx_strand_id
1 'polypeptide(L)'
;MEFKEGLTFDDVLLVPKYSDITSRSQTNLSTKLSRNISINIPFVSANMDTVTESAMAVAMARAGGIGIIHRFLTIKEQANEVLKVKRSGSVMIENPYAIHLDKTVQDAINYAEEKEISGLLVIDSNSKLVGIVTDRDLLFETDTHLIKDVMTKDVVTAKPGVSLDEAKKI
;
A
#
# COMPACT_ATOMS: atom_id res chain seq x y z
N MET A 1 31.57 24.34 -40.33
CA MET A 1 31.17 23.83 -39.00
C MET A 1 29.81 23.21 -39.20
N GLU A 2 29.69 21.89 -39.04
CA GLU A 2 28.41 21.18 -39.22
C GLU A 2 27.73 21.10 -37.86
N PHE A 3 26.54 21.71 -37.73
CA PHE A 3 25.74 21.63 -36.51
C PHE A 3 24.94 20.34 -36.54
N LYS A 4 24.91 19.61 -35.41
CA LYS A 4 24.02 18.46 -35.28
C LYS A 4 22.60 18.96 -35.12
N GLU A 5 21.73 18.52 -36.02
CA GLU A 5 20.30 18.72 -35.94
C GLU A 5 19.70 17.78 -34.89
N GLY A 6 18.76 18.29 -34.09
CA GLY A 6 18.07 17.53 -33.05
C GLY A 6 16.57 17.71 -33.21
N LEU A 7 15.82 16.62 -33.09
CA LEU A 7 14.37 16.60 -33.23
C LEU A 7 13.72 16.39 -31.85
N THR A 8 12.57 17.03 -31.62
CA THR A 8 11.66 16.78 -30.48
C THR A 8 10.40 16.05 -30.93
N PHE A 9 9.45 15.82 -30.01
CA PHE A 9 8.22 15.06 -30.27
C PHE A 9 7.35 15.69 -31.37
N ASP A 10 7.22 17.01 -31.39
CA ASP A 10 6.34 17.73 -32.34
C ASP A 10 6.92 17.82 -33.76
N ASP A 11 8.20 17.51 -33.94
CA ASP A 11 8.87 17.56 -35.25
C ASP A 11 8.57 16.32 -36.11
N VAL A 12 7.99 15.26 -35.52
CA VAL A 12 7.88 13.94 -36.15
C VAL A 12 6.49 13.32 -35.97
N LEU A 13 6.13 12.45 -36.91
CA LEU A 13 4.93 11.61 -36.83
C LEU A 13 5.31 10.14 -37.05
N LEU A 14 4.56 9.24 -36.40
CA LEU A 14 4.67 7.81 -36.67
C LEU A 14 3.99 7.47 -37.99
N VAL A 15 4.73 6.91 -38.95
CA VAL A 15 4.19 6.45 -40.22
C VAL A 15 3.40 5.15 -39.99
N PRO A 16 2.09 5.10 -40.33
CA PRO A 16 1.30 3.88 -40.18
C PRO A 16 1.91 2.70 -40.97
N LYS A 17 1.87 1.52 -40.36
CA LYS A 17 2.34 0.24 -40.95
C LYS A 17 1.19 -0.76 -40.94
N TYR A 18 1.30 -1.79 -41.77
CA TYR A 18 0.40 -2.94 -41.69
C TYR A 18 0.44 -3.56 -40.30
N SER A 19 -0.73 -3.92 -39.76
CA SER A 19 -0.91 -4.53 -38.45
C SER A 19 -1.91 -5.67 -38.57
N ASP A 20 -1.56 -6.83 -38.02
CA ASP A 20 -2.41 -8.00 -37.86
C ASP A 20 -3.14 -8.02 -36.51
N ILE A 21 -2.94 -6.99 -35.67
CA ILE A 21 -3.63 -6.81 -34.39
C ILE A 21 -5.12 -6.56 -34.66
N THR A 22 -5.94 -7.52 -34.24
CA THR A 22 -7.40 -7.52 -34.44
C THR A 22 -8.17 -6.93 -33.27
N SER A 23 -7.57 -6.93 -32.07
CA SER A 23 -8.18 -6.42 -30.84
C SER A 23 -7.16 -5.66 -30.00
N ARG A 24 -7.63 -4.61 -29.31
CA ARG A 24 -6.81 -3.82 -28.37
C ARG A 24 -6.16 -4.69 -27.28
N SER A 25 -6.78 -5.81 -26.92
CA SER A 25 -6.28 -6.76 -25.91
C SER A 25 -5.04 -7.54 -26.32
N GLN A 26 -4.70 -7.59 -27.62
CA GLN A 26 -3.51 -8.29 -28.12
C GLN A 26 -2.22 -7.47 -27.93
N THR A 27 -2.35 -6.16 -27.67
CA THR A 27 -1.21 -5.28 -27.46
C THR A 27 -0.71 -5.38 -26.02
N ASN A 28 0.54 -5.82 -25.83
CA ASN A 28 1.18 -5.88 -24.52
C ASN A 28 1.96 -4.58 -24.24
N LEU A 29 1.65 -3.93 -23.13
CA LEU A 29 2.31 -2.69 -22.67
C LEU A 29 3.37 -2.93 -21.58
N SER A 30 3.59 -4.18 -21.18
CA SER A 30 4.58 -4.53 -20.17
C SER A 30 5.98 -4.13 -20.63
N THR A 31 6.76 -3.55 -19.72
CA THR A 31 8.12 -3.09 -20.01
C THR A 31 9.02 -3.22 -18.78
N LYS A 32 10.31 -2.92 -18.94
CA LYS A 32 11.29 -2.93 -17.86
C LYS A 32 11.66 -1.51 -17.46
N LEU A 33 11.48 -1.19 -16.18
CA LEU A 33 11.98 0.06 -15.60
C LEU A 33 13.49 -0.02 -15.36
N SER A 34 13.96 -1.17 -14.89
CA SER A 34 15.37 -1.43 -14.61
C SER A 34 15.75 -2.85 -15.03
N ARG A 35 17.02 -3.23 -14.83
CA ARG A 35 17.49 -4.59 -15.12
C ARG A 35 16.63 -5.68 -14.46
N ASN A 36 16.10 -5.39 -13.27
CA ASN A 36 15.43 -6.35 -12.39
C ASN A 36 13.97 -5.99 -12.08
N ILE A 37 13.44 -4.86 -12.58
CA ILE A 37 12.09 -4.39 -12.27
C ILE A 37 11.30 -4.29 -13.57
N SER A 38 10.22 -5.07 -13.66
CA SER A 38 9.24 -5.00 -14.74
C SER A 38 7.95 -4.34 -14.24
N ILE A 39 7.27 -3.62 -15.13
CA ILE A 39 6.00 -2.93 -14.89
C ILE A 39 5.01 -3.30 -15.99
N ASN A 40 3.72 -3.25 -15.70
CA ASN A 40 2.66 -3.69 -16.62
C ASN A 40 2.29 -2.63 -17.66
N ILE A 41 2.54 -1.35 -17.36
CA ILE A 41 2.36 -0.21 -18.27
C ILE A 41 3.59 0.71 -18.19
N PRO A 42 3.99 1.40 -19.27
CA PRO A 42 5.20 2.21 -19.33
C PRO A 42 5.03 3.61 -18.70
N PHE A 43 4.37 3.69 -17.55
CA PHE A 43 4.11 4.95 -16.86
C PHE A 43 4.81 5.01 -15.51
N VAL A 44 5.52 6.12 -15.29
CA VAL A 44 6.26 6.42 -14.07
C VAL A 44 5.89 7.83 -13.62
N SER A 45 5.46 8.01 -12.36
CA SER A 45 5.20 9.35 -11.84
C SER A 45 6.50 10.04 -11.45
N ALA A 46 6.58 11.35 -11.71
CA ALA A 46 7.77 12.15 -11.44
C ALA A 46 8.06 12.24 -9.93
N ASN A 47 9.32 12.23 -9.56
CA ASN A 47 9.80 12.33 -8.17
C ASN A 47 9.79 13.76 -7.63
N MET A 48 8.65 14.42 -7.75
CA MET A 48 8.40 15.81 -7.33
C MET A 48 7.44 15.85 -6.14
N ASP A 49 7.66 16.80 -5.24
CA ASP A 49 6.82 17.05 -4.05
C ASP A 49 5.35 17.28 -4.39
N THR A 50 5.09 18.00 -5.47
CA THR A 50 3.74 18.30 -5.97
C THR A 50 3.11 17.16 -6.77
N VAL A 51 3.81 16.04 -6.96
CA VAL A 51 3.37 14.94 -7.83
C VAL A 51 3.27 13.62 -7.08
N THR A 52 4.33 13.19 -6.38
CA THR A 52 4.43 11.81 -5.89
C THR A 52 4.82 11.71 -4.42
N GLU A 53 3.80 11.49 -3.59
CA GLU A 53 3.89 10.89 -2.25
C GLU A 53 3.20 9.50 -2.25
N SER A 54 2.94 8.92 -1.07
CA SER A 54 2.36 7.57 -0.94
C SER A 54 1.07 7.39 -1.72
N ALA A 55 0.13 8.34 -1.67
CA ALA A 55 -1.16 8.23 -2.36
C ALA A 55 -1.00 8.03 -3.88
N MET A 56 -0.16 8.85 -4.53
CA MET A 56 0.12 8.73 -5.96
C MET A 56 0.88 7.44 -6.28
N ALA A 57 1.88 7.08 -5.46
CA ALA A 57 2.64 5.86 -5.66
C ALA A 57 1.77 4.59 -5.57
N VAL A 58 0.81 4.56 -4.65
CA VAL A 58 -0.19 3.48 -4.55
C VAL A 58 -1.08 3.45 -5.79
N ALA A 59 -1.59 4.61 -6.22
CA ALA A 59 -2.45 4.70 -7.40
C ALA A 59 -1.73 4.21 -8.67
N MET A 60 -0.49 4.65 -8.89
CA MET A 60 0.36 4.22 -10.01
C MET A 60 0.61 2.71 -9.98
N ALA A 61 0.95 2.16 -8.82
CA ALA A 61 1.18 0.72 -8.67
C ALA A 61 -0.09 -0.10 -8.96
N ARG A 62 -1.26 0.36 -8.49
CA ARG A 62 -2.56 -0.29 -8.78
C ARG A 62 -2.92 -0.25 -10.27
N ALA A 63 -2.57 0.82 -10.97
CA ALA A 63 -2.73 0.91 -12.42
C ALA A 63 -1.72 0.04 -13.20
N GLY A 64 -0.69 -0.50 -12.53
CA GLY A 64 0.36 -1.34 -13.12
C GLY A 64 1.64 -0.60 -13.51
N GLY A 65 1.73 0.70 -13.20
CA GLY A 65 2.94 1.51 -13.32
C GLY A 65 3.72 1.54 -12.01
N ILE A 66 4.48 2.62 -11.80
CA ILE A 66 5.24 2.83 -10.56
C ILE A 66 5.34 4.31 -10.22
N GLY A 67 5.33 4.64 -8.93
CA GLY A 67 5.62 5.99 -8.46
C GLY A 67 6.95 6.08 -7.74
N ILE A 68 7.68 7.18 -7.97
CA ILE A 68 8.95 7.47 -7.29
C ILE A 68 8.71 8.60 -6.29
N ILE A 69 8.84 8.29 -4.99
CA ILE A 69 8.67 9.28 -3.92
C ILE A 69 9.79 10.32 -4.00
N HIS A 70 9.42 11.59 -3.93
CA HIS A 70 10.38 12.71 -3.97
C HIS A 70 11.31 12.73 -2.74
N ARG A 71 12.33 13.59 -2.78
CA ARG A 71 13.39 13.67 -1.73
C ARG A 71 13.29 14.91 -0.83
N PHE A 72 12.23 15.71 -0.95
CA PHE A 72 12.05 16.93 -0.15
C PHE A 72 11.33 16.61 1.16
N LEU A 73 11.81 15.57 1.83
CA LEU A 73 11.33 15.05 3.10
C LEU A 73 12.57 14.73 3.94
N THR A 74 12.41 14.67 5.25
CA THR A 74 13.42 14.02 6.08
C THR A 74 13.51 12.53 5.71
N ILE A 75 14.66 11.89 6.02
CA ILE A 75 14.85 10.45 5.78
C ILE A 75 13.72 9.63 6.44
N LYS A 76 13.31 10.03 7.64
CA LYS A 76 12.24 9.36 8.40
C LYS A 76 10.88 9.50 7.71
N GLU A 77 10.54 10.69 7.25
CA GLU A 77 9.28 10.94 6.53
C GLU A 77 9.24 10.18 5.20
N GLN A 78 10.33 10.22 4.41
CA GLN A 78 10.39 9.47 3.16
C GLN A 78 10.26 7.96 3.39
N ALA A 79 10.92 7.42 4.42
CA ALA A 79 10.78 6.02 4.80
C ALA A 79 9.33 5.68 5.21
N ASN A 80 8.66 6.58 5.93
CA ASN A 80 7.24 6.42 6.28
C ASN A 80 6.34 6.39 5.03
N GLU A 81 6.57 7.26 4.04
CA GLU A 81 5.83 7.24 2.78
C GLU A 81 6.01 5.91 2.04
N VAL A 82 7.24 5.37 1.99
CA VAL A 82 7.51 4.03 1.42
C VAL A 82 6.77 2.95 2.20
N LEU A 83 6.78 3.00 3.53
CA LEU A 83 6.09 2.03 4.39
C LEU A 83 4.58 2.03 4.15
N LYS A 84 3.95 3.20 4.01
CA LYS A 84 2.53 3.34 3.66
C LYS A 84 2.24 2.63 2.33
N VAL A 85 3.05 2.87 1.29
CA VAL A 85 2.88 2.23 -0.02
C VAL A 85 2.97 0.70 0.09
N LYS A 86 3.98 0.18 0.79
CA LYS A 86 4.17 -1.27 0.96
C LYS A 86 3.03 -1.93 1.72
N ARG A 87 2.44 -1.25 2.72
CA ARG A 87 1.30 -1.76 3.49
C ARG A 87 0.00 -1.77 2.68
N SER A 88 -0.21 -0.80 1.79
CA SER A 88 -1.47 -0.62 1.03
C SER A 88 -1.94 -1.79 0.16
N GLY A 89 -1.04 -2.73 -0.17
CA GLY A 89 -1.32 -3.91 -1.00
C GLY A 89 -0.82 -5.23 -0.39
N SER A 90 -0.43 -5.22 0.88
CA SER A 90 0.06 -6.42 1.56
C SER A 90 -1.11 -7.28 2.02
N VAL A 91 -1.24 -8.49 1.48
CA VAL A 91 -2.25 -9.46 1.93
C VAL A 91 -1.84 -10.12 3.25
N MET A 92 -0.53 -10.18 3.53
CA MET A 92 0.03 -10.62 4.81
C MET A 92 0.84 -9.46 5.39
N ILE A 93 0.52 -9.05 6.63
CA ILE A 93 1.14 -7.91 7.29
C ILE A 93 2.17 -8.43 8.30
N GLU A 94 3.47 -8.23 8.03
CA GLU A 94 4.57 -8.74 8.89
C GLU A 94 4.66 -8.06 10.26
N ASN A 95 4.15 -6.82 10.39
CA ASN A 95 4.15 -6.05 11.63
C ASN A 95 2.79 -5.36 11.82
N PRO A 96 1.76 -6.14 12.19
CA PRO A 96 0.43 -5.60 12.43
C PRO A 96 0.45 -4.63 13.60
N TYR A 97 -0.41 -3.60 13.54
CA TYR A 97 -0.56 -2.68 14.65
C TYR A 97 -1.31 -3.37 15.79
N ALA A 98 -0.77 -3.21 17.00
CA ALA A 98 -1.30 -3.83 18.20
C ALA A 98 -1.47 -2.79 19.31
N ILE A 99 -2.47 -3.01 20.15
CA ILE A 99 -2.79 -2.20 21.32
C ILE A 99 -2.84 -3.07 22.58
N HIS A 100 -2.44 -2.51 23.72
CA HIS A 100 -2.48 -3.22 24.99
C HIS A 100 -3.92 -3.31 25.52
N LEU A 101 -4.28 -4.43 26.14
CA LEU A 101 -5.63 -4.69 26.65
C LEU A 101 -6.13 -3.69 27.71
N ASP A 102 -5.21 -3.04 28.43
CA ASP A 102 -5.52 -2.01 29.45
C ASP A 102 -5.65 -0.58 28.88
N LYS A 103 -5.61 -0.42 27.55
CA LYS A 103 -5.86 0.86 26.90
C LYS A 103 -7.36 1.13 26.81
N THR A 104 -7.70 2.41 26.67
CA THR A 104 -9.09 2.85 26.51
C THR A 104 -9.56 2.74 25.06
N VAL A 105 -10.87 2.75 24.86
CA VAL A 105 -11.51 2.88 23.54
C VAL A 105 -11.00 4.13 22.81
N GLN A 106 -10.89 5.27 23.50
CA GLN A 106 -10.36 6.50 22.90
C GLN A 106 -8.93 6.35 22.39
N ASP A 107 -8.05 5.69 23.16
CA ASP A 107 -6.67 5.44 22.74
C ASP A 107 -6.64 4.58 21.47
N ALA A 108 -7.54 3.61 21.34
CA ALA A 108 -7.66 2.76 20.17
C ALA A 108 -8.15 3.53 18.95
N ILE A 109 -9.17 4.39 19.09
CA ILE A 109 -9.69 5.25 18.01
C ILE A 109 -8.59 6.17 17.51
N ASN A 110 -7.93 6.90 18.40
CA ASN A 110 -6.85 7.82 18.03
C ASN A 110 -5.72 7.10 17.29
N TYR A 111 -5.35 5.91 17.76
CA TYR A 111 -4.28 5.13 17.14
C TYR A 111 -4.68 4.57 15.77
N ALA A 112 -5.94 4.12 15.63
CA ALA A 112 -6.49 3.64 14.38
C ALA A 112 -6.56 4.76 13.32
N GLU A 113 -7.02 5.96 13.71
CA GLU A 113 -7.05 7.15 12.85
C GLU A 113 -5.65 7.60 12.43
N GLU A 114 -4.70 7.70 13.37
CA GLU A 114 -3.32 8.09 13.07
C GLU A 114 -2.64 7.14 12.07
N LYS A 115 -3.02 5.86 12.10
CA LYS A 115 -2.44 4.81 11.25
C LYS A 115 -3.30 4.45 10.04
N GLU A 116 -4.45 5.09 9.86
CA GLU A 116 -5.41 4.82 8.78
C GLU A 116 -5.77 3.32 8.66
N ILE A 117 -6.07 2.67 9.80
CA ILE A 117 -6.45 1.25 9.86
C ILE A 117 -7.80 1.07 10.57
N SER A 118 -8.51 0.00 10.20
CA SER A 118 -9.86 -0.31 10.73
C SER A 118 -9.88 -1.38 11.83
N GLY A 119 -8.71 -1.89 12.21
CA GLY A 119 -8.61 -2.99 13.16
C GLY A 119 -7.24 -3.08 13.81
N LEU A 120 -7.25 -3.37 15.11
CA LEU A 120 -6.09 -3.48 15.97
C LEU A 120 -6.05 -4.86 16.61
N LEU A 121 -4.87 -5.47 16.62
CA LEU A 121 -4.64 -6.67 17.42
C LEU A 121 -4.51 -6.27 18.88
N VAL A 122 -5.11 -7.05 19.78
CA VAL A 122 -5.01 -6.79 21.22
C VAL A 122 -3.98 -7.75 21.83
N ILE A 123 -3.01 -7.19 22.55
CA ILE A 123 -1.93 -7.93 23.19
C ILE A 123 -1.92 -7.74 24.71
N ASP A 124 -1.38 -8.73 25.41
CA ASP A 124 -1.08 -8.67 26.84
C ASP A 124 0.32 -8.13 27.14
N SER A 125 0.66 -8.03 28.42
CA SER A 125 1.97 -7.56 28.87
C SER A 125 3.13 -8.49 28.48
N ASN A 126 2.83 -9.74 28.09
CA ASN A 126 3.81 -10.70 27.57
C ASN A 126 3.90 -10.68 26.03
N SER A 127 3.29 -9.69 25.37
CA SER A 127 3.19 -9.60 23.90
C SER A 127 2.46 -10.79 23.26
N LYS A 128 1.58 -11.46 24.00
CA LYS A 128 0.72 -12.53 23.49
C LYS A 128 -0.56 -11.93 22.91
N LEU A 129 -0.98 -12.40 21.74
CA LEU A 129 -2.27 -12.06 21.15
C LEU A 129 -3.41 -12.59 22.04
N VAL A 130 -4.31 -11.70 22.46
CA VAL A 130 -5.47 -12.02 23.32
C VAL A 130 -6.81 -11.67 22.68
N GLY A 131 -6.80 -10.93 21.56
CA GLY A 131 -8.02 -10.59 20.84
C GLY A 131 -7.80 -9.68 19.65
N ILE A 132 -8.90 -9.24 19.05
CA ILE A 132 -8.95 -8.22 17.99
C ILE A 132 -10.04 -7.22 18.32
N VAL A 133 -9.83 -5.96 17.95
CA VAL A 133 -10.85 -4.91 18.01
C VAL A 133 -10.92 -4.19 16.66
N THR A 134 -12.13 -3.94 16.18
CA THR A 134 -12.39 -3.30 14.89
C THR A 134 -13.24 -2.05 15.07
N ASP A 135 -13.33 -1.20 14.05
CA ASP A 135 -14.20 -0.01 14.08
C ASP A 135 -15.65 -0.32 14.46
N ARG A 136 -16.14 -1.52 14.10
CA ARG A 136 -17.48 -1.99 14.44
C ARG A 136 -17.65 -2.22 15.94
N ASP A 137 -16.62 -2.70 16.61
CA ASP A 137 -16.65 -2.99 18.04
C ASP A 137 -16.59 -1.68 18.85
N LEU A 138 -15.98 -0.62 18.30
CA LEU A 138 -15.81 0.68 18.96
C LEU A 138 -17.01 1.63 18.75
N LEU A 139 -17.80 1.43 17.69
CA LEU A 139 -18.84 2.35 17.20
C LEU A 139 -19.92 2.74 18.23
N PHE A 140 -20.19 1.89 19.23
CA PHE A 140 -21.25 2.10 20.23
C PHE A 140 -20.73 2.05 21.66
N GLU A 141 -19.42 2.06 21.85
CA GLU A 141 -18.80 1.95 23.16
C GLU A 141 -18.51 3.32 23.77
N THR A 142 -18.34 3.34 25.09
CA THR A 142 -17.97 4.57 25.81
C THR A 142 -16.46 4.75 25.78
N ASP A 143 -15.99 5.97 25.51
CA ASP A 143 -14.56 6.31 25.37
C ASP A 143 -13.67 5.85 26.54
N THR A 144 -14.24 5.71 27.74
CA THR A 144 -13.56 5.31 28.98
C THR A 144 -13.49 3.80 29.20
N HIS A 145 -14.22 3.00 28.43
CA HIS A 145 -14.14 1.54 28.52
C HIS A 145 -12.76 1.04 28.12
N LEU A 146 -12.34 -0.07 28.74
CA LEU A 146 -11.07 -0.71 28.44
C LEU A 146 -11.23 -1.68 27.27
N ILE A 147 -10.18 -1.79 26.46
CA ILE A 147 -10.19 -2.64 25.27
C ILE A 147 -10.43 -4.11 25.62
N LYS A 148 -9.96 -4.59 26.78
CA LYS A 148 -10.20 -5.97 27.25
C LYS A 148 -11.69 -6.35 27.40
N ASP A 149 -12.55 -5.35 27.59
CA ASP A 149 -13.98 -5.54 27.83
C ASP A 149 -14.78 -5.51 26.51
N VAL A 150 -14.26 -4.81 25.50
CA VAL A 150 -14.89 -4.62 24.18
C VAL A 150 -14.37 -5.61 23.13
N MET A 151 -13.11 -6.04 23.24
CA MET A 151 -12.45 -6.85 22.21
C MET A 151 -13.11 -8.21 21.98
N THR A 152 -12.99 -8.70 20.74
CA THR A 152 -13.32 -10.08 20.41
C THR A 152 -12.18 -11.00 20.84
N LYS A 153 -12.47 -11.94 21.76
CA LYS A 153 -11.50 -12.89 22.34
C LYS A 153 -11.35 -14.18 21.51
N ASP A 154 -12.40 -14.57 20.80
CA ASP A 154 -12.41 -15.79 19.99
C ASP A 154 -11.84 -15.50 18.59
N VAL A 155 -10.52 -15.42 18.52
CA VAL A 155 -9.80 -15.13 17.28
C VAL A 155 -9.45 -16.41 16.53
N VAL A 156 -9.83 -16.47 15.26
CA VAL A 156 -9.37 -17.53 14.36
C VAL A 156 -7.93 -17.22 13.96
N THR A 157 -7.03 -18.19 14.15
CA THR A 157 -5.59 -18.03 13.89
C THR A 157 -5.08 -19.09 12.93
N ALA A 158 -4.04 -18.73 12.19
CA ALA A 158 -3.36 -19.60 11.23
C ALA A 158 -1.89 -19.76 11.60
N LYS A 159 -1.25 -20.87 11.19
CA LYS A 159 0.18 -21.07 11.43
C LYS A 159 1.03 -20.13 10.56
N PRO A 160 2.25 -19.76 11.01
CA PRO A 160 3.19 -19.03 10.16
C PRO A 160 3.45 -19.77 8.84
N GLY A 161 3.47 -19.03 7.73
CA GLY A 161 3.72 -19.58 6.40
C GLY A 161 2.50 -20.15 5.67
N VAL A 162 1.28 -19.96 6.20
CA VAL A 162 0.04 -20.31 5.49
C VAL A 162 -0.08 -19.55 4.17
N SER A 163 -0.45 -20.27 3.11
CA SER A 163 -0.61 -19.68 1.78
C SER A 163 -1.88 -18.81 1.70
N LEU A 164 -1.91 -17.88 0.74
CA LEU A 164 -3.06 -17.01 0.53
C LEU A 164 -4.35 -17.78 0.22
N ASP A 165 -4.26 -18.89 -0.50
CA ASP A 165 -5.43 -19.69 -0.87
C ASP A 165 -5.96 -20.55 0.28
N GLU A 166 -5.08 -20.97 1.19
CA GLU A 166 -5.48 -21.63 2.44
C GLU A 166 -6.09 -20.63 3.42
N ALA A 167 -5.49 -19.43 3.56
CA ALA A 167 -6.00 -18.38 4.42
C ALA A 167 -7.43 -17.95 4.03
N LYS A 168 -7.77 -17.95 2.74
CA LYS A 168 -9.13 -17.65 2.25
C LYS A 168 -10.20 -18.68 2.62
N LYS A 169 -9.81 -19.91 3.00
CA LYS A 169 -10.73 -21.01 3.33
C LYS A 169 -11.02 -21.13 4.83
N ILE A 170 -10.23 -20.43 5.65
CA ILE A 170 -10.39 -20.33 7.10
C ILE A 170 -11.37 -19.20 7.40
#